data_AF-A0A2N7TNQ3-F1
#
_entry.id   AF-A0A2N7TNQ3-F1
#
_cell.length_a   1.000
_cell.length_b   1.000
_cell.length_c   1.000
_cell.angle_alpha   90.00
_cell.angle_beta   90.00
_cell.angle_gamma   90.00
#
_symmetry.space_group_name_H-M   'P 1'
#
loop_
_entity.id
_entity.type
_entity.pdbx_description
1 polymer ?
#
loop_
_entity_poly.entity_id
_entity_poly.type
_entity_poly.pdbx_seq_one_letter_code
_entity_poly.pdbx_strand_id
1 'polypeptide(L)'
;MSEAIARELMAQRFRSFLPVVVDLETGGFNAERDAILEIAAVTLTMDPEGNLIPDATYAFHVKPFTGANVEQSALDFTGIRLDDPLRQQVALTEAEALGEIFRPVRKAIKAHGCTRAVLVGHNAAFDHGFLNAAVARCGLKRNPFHPFSSFDTASLAGLVYGQTVLARSCRAAGIEFDNSSAHSARYDTERTAELFCAMINRYKDLGGWALAQREQGIEEQP
;
A
#
# COMPACT_ATOMS: atom_id res chain seq x y z
N MET A 1 8.54 22.31 15.74
CA MET A 1 7.11 22.36 16.15
C MET A 1 6.22 21.73 15.09
N SER A 2 6.30 22.14 13.82
CA SER A 2 5.53 21.55 12.70
C SER A 2 5.69 20.02 12.55
N GLU A 3 6.92 19.50 12.54
CA GLU A 3 7.17 18.05 12.42
C GLU A 3 6.61 17.25 13.61
N ALA A 4 6.60 17.83 14.81
CA ALA A 4 6.06 17.17 15.99
C ALA A 4 4.52 17.06 15.91
N ILE A 5 3.86 18.11 15.42
CA ILE A 5 2.41 18.13 15.16
C ILE A 5 2.06 17.08 14.11
N ALA A 6 2.72 17.10 12.95
CA ALA A 6 2.51 16.12 11.88
C ALA A 6 2.69 14.67 12.36
N ARG A 7 3.72 14.42 13.18
CA ARG A 7 3.96 13.11 13.82
C ARG A 7 2.79 12.69 14.71
N GLU A 8 2.31 13.59 15.57
CA GLU A 8 1.21 13.32 16.49
C GLU A 8 -0.11 13.05 15.75
N LEU A 9 -0.43 13.87 14.74
CA LEU A 9 -1.63 13.72 13.92
C LEU A 9 -1.65 12.38 13.18
N MET A 10 -0.52 11.96 12.58
CA MET A 10 -0.42 10.65 11.94
C MET A 10 -0.67 9.50 12.93
N ALA A 11 -0.02 9.54 14.10
CA ALA A 11 -0.22 8.52 15.14
C ALA A 11 -1.65 8.48 15.66
N GLN A 12 -2.35 9.62 15.72
CA GLN A 12 -3.73 9.70 16.18
C GLN A 12 -4.72 9.19 15.11
N ARG A 13 -4.49 9.50 13.84
CA ARG A 13 -5.47 9.30 12.74
C ARG A 13 -5.97 7.88 12.59
N PHE A 14 -5.10 6.90 12.80
CA PHE A 14 -5.39 5.47 12.60
C PHE A 14 -5.03 4.62 13.83
N ARG A 15 -5.20 5.19 15.03
CA ARG A 15 -4.90 4.50 16.31
C ARG A 15 -3.48 3.90 16.32
N SER A 16 -2.53 4.72 15.91
CA SER A 16 -1.09 4.44 15.83
C SER A 16 -0.68 3.39 14.78
N PHE A 17 -1.55 3.05 13.84
CA PHE A 17 -1.13 2.37 12.62
C PHE A 17 -0.59 3.36 11.58
N LEU A 18 0.54 3.03 10.97
CA LEU A 18 1.05 3.72 9.80
C LEU A 18 0.45 3.07 8.54
N PRO A 19 -0.39 3.76 7.76
CA PRO A 19 -0.80 3.24 6.46
C PRO A 19 0.40 3.17 5.51
N VAL A 20 0.59 2.00 4.89
CA VAL A 20 1.58 1.80 3.83
C VAL A 20 0.85 1.14 2.67
N VAL A 21 0.88 1.80 1.52
CA VAL A 21 0.20 1.33 0.32
C VAL A 21 1.07 0.28 -0.35
N VAL A 22 0.47 -0.83 -0.76
CA VAL A 22 1.18 -1.97 -1.35
C VAL A 22 0.35 -2.49 -2.52
N ASP A 23 1.04 -2.82 -3.60
CA ASP A 23 0.49 -3.51 -4.76
C ASP A 23 1.48 -4.59 -5.24
N LEU A 24 0.96 -5.70 -5.78
CA LEU A 24 1.72 -6.85 -6.24
C LEU A 24 1.26 -7.30 -7.63
N GLU A 25 2.23 -7.51 -8.52
CA GLU A 25 2.00 -8.32 -9.71
C GLU A 25 2.41 -9.76 -9.44
N THR A 26 1.55 -10.70 -9.79
CA THR A 26 1.71 -12.11 -9.41
C THR A 26 1.64 -13.04 -10.63
N GLY A 27 2.12 -14.27 -10.46
CA GLY A 27 2.00 -15.34 -11.45
C GLY A 27 0.65 -16.05 -11.44
N GLY A 28 -0.36 -15.52 -10.75
CA GLY A 28 -1.68 -16.16 -10.58
C GLY A 28 -2.40 -15.66 -9.32
N PHE A 29 -3.51 -16.30 -8.94
CA PHE A 29 -4.36 -15.85 -7.84
C PHE A 29 -4.15 -16.61 -6.51
N ASN A 30 -3.33 -17.66 -6.48
CA ASN A 30 -3.07 -18.47 -5.30
C ASN A 30 -1.77 -18.05 -4.60
N ALA A 31 -1.90 -17.28 -3.52
CA ALA A 31 -0.77 -16.76 -2.73
C ALA A 31 0.24 -17.81 -2.24
N GLU A 32 -0.19 -19.05 -2.00
CA GLU A 32 0.70 -20.10 -1.51
C GLU A 32 1.60 -20.69 -2.61
N ARG A 33 1.12 -20.71 -3.85
CA ARG A 33 1.73 -21.44 -4.97
C ARG A 33 2.26 -20.55 -6.08
N ASP A 34 1.62 -19.42 -6.32
CA ASP A 34 1.91 -18.55 -7.44
C ASP A 34 2.99 -17.53 -7.04
N ALA A 35 3.85 -17.19 -8.00
CA ALA A 35 4.97 -16.28 -7.77
C ALA A 35 4.51 -14.83 -7.49
N ILE A 36 5.24 -14.10 -6.64
CA ILE A 36 5.28 -12.64 -6.73
C ILE A 36 6.29 -12.28 -7.82
N LEU A 37 5.88 -11.45 -8.77
CA LEU A 37 6.69 -11.03 -9.92
C LEU A 37 7.13 -9.57 -9.80
N GLU A 38 6.31 -8.72 -9.21
CA GLU A 38 6.67 -7.35 -8.81
C GLU A 38 6.03 -7.02 -7.46
N ILE A 39 6.68 -6.13 -6.73
CA ILE A 39 6.14 -5.57 -5.50
C ILE A 39 6.49 -4.10 -5.43
N ALA A 40 5.50 -3.29 -5.07
CA ALA A 40 5.72 -1.90 -4.76
C ALA A 40 5.08 -1.53 -3.42
N ALA A 41 5.65 -0.51 -2.78
CA ALA A 41 5.16 0.05 -1.55
C ALA A 41 5.36 1.56 -1.55
N VAL A 42 4.33 2.31 -1.15
CA VAL A 42 4.39 3.75 -0.94
C VAL A 42 4.16 4.03 0.54
N THR A 43 5.14 4.65 1.19
CA THR A 43 4.95 5.21 2.54
C THR A 43 4.12 6.48 2.44
N LEU A 44 3.33 6.75 3.48
CA LEU A 44 2.55 7.98 3.59
C LEU A 44 3.09 8.82 4.74
N THR A 45 3.00 10.13 4.59
CA THR A 45 3.27 11.12 5.64
C THR A 45 2.07 12.04 5.80
N MET A 46 2.11 12.89 6.81
CA MET A 46 1.09 13.90 7.09
C MET A 46 1.75 15.26 7.20
N ASP A 47 1.12 16.30 6.67
CA ASP A 47 1.55 17.68 6.88
C ASP A 47 1.05 18.23 8.24
N PRO A 48 1.53 19.41 8.68
CA PRO A 48 1.06 20.04 9.92
C PRO A 48 -0.43 20.40 9.93
N GLU A 49 -1.06 20.49 8.76
CA GLU A 49 -2.49 20.76 8.58
C GLU A 49 -3.35 19.47 8.62
N GLY A 50 -2.71 18.32 8.82
CA GLY A 50 -3.39 17.03 8.93
C GLY A 50 -3.79 16.40 7.60
N ASN A 51 -3.25 16.89 6.48
CA ASN A 51 -3.43 16.25 5.18
C ASN A 51 -2.45 15.10 5.01
N LEU A 52 -2.99 13.95 4.61
CA LEU A 52 -2.21 12.79 4.23
C LEU A 52 -1.64 12.99 2.82
N ILE A 53 -0.36 12.66 2.64
CA ILE A 53 0.34 12.78 1.36
C ILE A 53 1.25 11.56 1.11
N PRO A 54 1.41 11.12 -0.15
CA PRO A 54 2.44 10.14 -0.50
C PRO A 54 3.85 10.66 -0.15
N ASP A 55 4.72 9.78 0.34
CA ASP A 55 6.11 10.09 0.73
C ASP A 55 7.11 9.43 -0.21
N ALA A 56 7.52 8.18 0.08
CA ALA A 56 8.55 7.49 -0.69
C ALA A 56 7.98 6.23 -1.34
N THR A 57 8.39 6.01 -2.60
CA THR A 57 8.02 4.83 -3.39
C THR A 57 9.19 3.85 -3.45
N TYR A 58 8.91 2.59 -3.15
CA TYR A 58 9.84 1.47 -3.26
C TYR A 58 9.22 0.45 -4.20
N ALA A 59 9.92 0.06 -5.26
CA ALA A 59 9.39 -0.88 -6.26
C ALA A 59 10.49 -1.81 -6.74
N PHE A 60 10.19 -3.11 -6.83
CA PHE A 60 11.16 -4.14 -7.14
C PHE A 60 10.54 -5.21 -8.03
N HIS A 61 11.31 -5.66 -9.02
CA HIS A 61 11.03 -6.92 -9.70
C HIS A 61 11.48 -8.09 -8.83
N VAL A 62 10.69 -9.15 -8.81
CA VAL A 62 10.92 -10.32 -7.96
C VAL A 62 11.13 -11.56 -8.81
N LYS A 63 12.14 -12.35 -8.46
CA LYS A 63 12.37 -13.67 -9.06
C LYS A 63 11.33 -14.64 -8.50
N PRO A 64 10.63 -15.42 -9.35
CA PRO A 64 9.79 -16.51 -8.87
C PRO A 64 10.56 -17.40 -7.91
N PHE A 65 9.95 -17.73 -6.76
CA PHE A 65 10.59 -18.63 -5.81
C PHE A 65 10.73 -20.04 -6.40
N THR A 66 11.64 -20.85 -5.86
CA THR A 66 11.87 -22.21 -6.36
C THR A 66 10.59 -23.05 -6.29
N GLY A 67 10.12 -23.53 -7.44
CA GLY A 67 8.89 -24.33 -7.53
C GLY A 67 7.60 -23.51 -7.62
N ALA A 68 7.69 -22.18 -7.75
CA ALA A 68 6.52 -21.34 -7.96
C ALA A 68 5.80 -21.68 -9.27
N ASN A 69 4.48 -21.59 -9.24
CA ASN A 69 3.65 -21.57 -10.43
C ASN A 69 3.64 -20.15 -11.03
N VAL A 70 3.63 -20.09 -12.36
CA VAL A 70 3.44 -18.85 -13.13
C VAL A 70 2.53 -19.17 -14.29
N GLU A 71 1.30 -18.67 -14.23
CA GLU A 71 0.32 -18.83 -15.29
C GLU A 71 0.61 -17.88 -16.45
N GLN A 72 0.51 -18.40 -17.68
CA GLN A 72 0.69 -17.58 -18.88
C GLN A 72 -0.33 -16.44 -18.94
N SER A 73 -1.57 -16.68 -18.50
CA SER A 73 -2.62 -15.66 -18.42
C SER A 73 -2.24 -14.48 -17.52
N ALA A 74 -1.48 -14.70 -16.45
CA ALA A 74 -1.00 -13.63 -15.60
C ALA A 74 0.10 -12.81 -16.28
N LEU A 75 1.01 -13.46 -17.02
CA LEU A 75 2.04 -12.77 -17.81
C LEU A 75 1.41 -11.97 -18.96
N ASP A 76 0.41 -12.52 -19.63
CA ASP A 76 -0.30 -11.84 -20.72
C ASP A 76 -1.07 -10.62 -20.21
N PHE A 77 -1.61 -10.69 -18.99
CA PHE A 77 -2.33 -9.60 -18.33
C PHE A 77 -1.40 -8.47 -17.88
N THR A 78 -0.28 -8.83 -17.25
CA THR A 78 0.69 -7.86 -16.70
C THR A 78 1.70 -7.35 -17.72
N GLY A 79 1.90 -8.07 -18.82
CA GLY A 79 2.96 -7.80 -19.80
C GLY A 79 4.37 -8.14 -19.30
N ILE A 80 4.51 -8.80 -18.14
CA ILE A 80 5.81 -9.15 -17.57
C ILE A 80 6.51 -10.20 -18.43
N ARG A 81 7.77 -9.92 -18.80
CA ARG A 81 8.65 -10.86 -19.50
C ARG A 81 9.76 -11.35 -18.56
N LEU A 82 9.66 -12.60 -18.12
CA LEU A 82 10.62 -13.19 -17.17
C LEU A 82 11.99 -13.49 -17.78
N ASP A 83 12.05 -13.65 -19.09
CA ASP A 83 13.26 -13.88 -19.89
C ASP A 83 13.97 -12.59 -20.30
N ASP A 84 13.39 -11.42 -20.00
CA ASP A 84 14.01 -10.12 -20.29
C ASP A 84 15.36 -10.00 -19.55
N PRO A 85 16.50 -9.85 -20.27
CA PRO A 85 17.81 -9.83 -19.65
C PRO A 85 18.00 -8.68 -18.66
N LEU A 86 17.39 -7.52 -18.91
CA LEU A 86 17.49 -6.37 -18.01
C LEU A 86 16.72 -6.66 -16.71
N ARG A 87 15.53 -7.24 -16.81
CA ARG A 87 14.75 -7.67 -15.64
C ARG A 87 15.54 -8.68 -14.81
N GLN A 88 16.14 -9.69 -15.45
CA GLN A 88 16.90 -10.73 -14.73
C GLN A 88 18.10 -10.19 -13.96
N GLN A 89 18.73 -9.11 -14.43
CA GLN A 89 19.85 -8.45 -13.77
C GLN A 89 19.44 -7.70 -12.50
N VAL A 90 18.25 -7.09 -12.49
CA VAL A 90 17.78 -6.25 -11.37
C VAL A 90 16.81 -6.97 -10.43
N ALA A 91 16.21 -8.08 -10.85
CA ALA A 91 15.22 -8.79 -10.05
C ALA A 91 15.84 -9.39 -8.78
N LEU A 92 15.18 -9.14 -7.66
CA LEU A 92 15.57 -9.58 -6.33
C LEU A 92 14.89 -10.90 -5.98
N THR A 93 15.44 -11.64 -5.03
CA THR A 93 14.68 -12.70 -4.35
C THR A 93 13.56 -12.10 -3.50
N GLU A 94 12.53 -12.90 -3.18
CA GLU A 94 11.44 -12.46 -2.28
C GLU A 94 11.98 -11.89 -0.95
N ALA A 95 12.96 -12.56 -0.34
CA ALA A 95 13.54 -12.15 0.93
C ALA A 95 14.26 -10.79 0.83
N GLU A 96 14.98 -10.54 -0.26
CA GLU A 96 15.67 -9.27 -0.51
C GLU A 96 14.66 -8.14 -0.76
N ALA A 97 13.69 -8.34 -1.65
CA ALA A 97 12.66 -7.33 -1.95
C ALA A 97 11.85 -6.94 -0.71
N LEU A 98 11.40 -7.94 0.07
CA LEU A 98 10.69 -7.68 1.34
C LEU A 98 11.60 -7.01 2.38
N GLY A 99 12.88 -7.37 2.42
CA GLY A 99 13.86 -6.70 3.27
C GLY A 99 14.01 -5.21 2.94
N GLU A 100 14.09 -4.91 1.65
CA GLU A 100 14.19 -3.54 1.12
C GLU A 100 12.93 -2.70 1.37
N ILE A 101 11.75 -3.32 1.45
CA ILE A 101 10.49 -2.64 1.84
C ILE A 101 10.36 -2.52 3.37
N PHE A 102 10.65 -3.57 4.12
CA PHE A 102 10.42 -3.57 5.57
C PHE A 102 11.35 -2.61 6.31
N ARG A 103 12.56 -2.39 5.79
CA ARG A 103 13.53 -1.44 6.38
C ARG A 103 13.00 0.00 6.41
N PRO A 104 12.62 0.64 5.29
CA PRO A 104 12.04 1.98 5.30
C PRO A 104 10.69 2.03 6.01
N VAL A 105 9.84 1.01 5.91
CA VAL A 105 8.57 0.96 6.66
C VAL A 105 8.81 1.04 8.18
N ARG A 106 9.76 0.26 8.72
CA ARG A 106 10.11 0.36 10.15
C ARG A 106 10.66 1.74 10.53
N LYS A 107 11.42 2.38 9.65
CA LYS A 107 11.91 3.74 9.85
C LYS A 107 10.75 4.73 9.91
N ALA A 108 9.79 4.63 8.99
CA ALA A 108 8.61 5.48 8.93
C ALA A 108 7.70 5.29 10.16
N ILE A 109 7.48 4.04 10.60
CA ILE A 109 6.72 3.74 11.83
C ILE A 109 7.32 4.51 13.01
N LYS A 110 8.64 4.42 13.19
CA LYS A 110 9.34 5.14 14.27
C LYS A 110 9.24 6.65 14.11
N ALA A 111 9.43 7.17 12.90
CA ALA A 111 9.39 8.61 12.60
C ALA A 111 8.01 9.22 12.93
N HIS A 112 6.92 8.51 12.62
CA HIS A 112 5.56 8.95 12.88
C HIS A 112 5.02 8.56 14.25
N GLY A 113 5.83 7.96 15.14
CA GLY A 113 5.34 7.54 16.46
C GLY A 113 4.25 6.46 16.40
N CYS A 114 4.14 5.75 15.28
CA CYS A 114 3.24 4.63 15.09
C CYS A 114 3.80 3.37 15.79
N THR A 115 2.93 2.39 16.03
CA THR A 115 3.32 1.11 16.65
C THR A 115 3.52 0.01 15.61
N ARG A 116 2.82 0.08 14.47
CA ARG A 116 2.85 -0.93 13.41
C ARG A 116 2.39 -0.35 12.07
N ALA A 117 2.73 -0.98 10.95
CA ALA A 117 2.14 -0.65 9.66
C ALA A 117 0.81 -1.39 9.44
N VAL A 118 -0.10 -0.77 8.70
CA VAL A 118 -1.30 -1.40 8.15
C VAL A 118 -1.23 -1.31 6.63
N LEU A 119 -1.44 -2.44 5.95
CA LEU A 119 -1.44 -2.48 4.49
C LEU A 119 -2.64 -1.72 3.95
N VAL A 120 -2.41 -0.86 2.97
CA VAL A 120 -3.44 -0.24 2.14
C VAL A 120 -3.30 -0.81 0.74
N GLY A 121 -4.37 -1.28 0.12
CA GLY A 121 -4.34 -1.87 -1.22
C GLY A 121 -5.71 -1.77 -1.88
N HIS A 122 -5.80 -2.06 -3.19
CA HIS A 122 -7.07 -2.03 -3.93
C HIS A 122 -7.56 -3.47 -4.15
N ASN A 123 -8.57 -3.89 -3.38
CA ASN A 123 -8.84 -5.30 -3.04
C ASN A 123 -7.76 -5.89 -2.12
N ALA A 124 -7.37 -5.12 -1.09
CA ALA A 124 -6.19 -5.34 -0.23
C ALA A 124 -5.99 -6.75 0.35
N ALA A 125 -7.04 -7.56 0.46
CA ALA A 125 -6.93 -8.96 0.90
C ALA A 125 -6.03 -9.79 -0.03
N PHE A 126 -6.03 -9.48 -1.33
CA PHE A 126 -5.17 -10.12 -2.33
C PHE A 126 -3.70 -9.88 -2.02
N ASP A 127 -3.28 -8.61 -1.98
CA ASP A 127 -1.89 -8.22 -1.72
C ASP A 127 -1.40 -8.71 -0.36
N HIS A 128 -2.26 -8.60 0.65
CA HIS A 128 -1.95 -9.06 2.00
C HIS A 128 -1.76 -10.58 2.06
N GLY A 129 -2.56 -11.35 1.31
CA GLY A 129 -2.41 -12.80 1.20
C GLY A 129 -1.05 -13.19 0.65
N PHE A 130 -0.65 -12.62 -0.49
CA PHE A 130 0.65 -12.87 -1.11
C PHE A 130 1.82 -12.40 -0.24
N LEU A 131 1.72 -11.21 0.37
CA LEU A 131 2.73 -10.71 1.30
C LEU A 131 2.95 -11.67 2.47
N ASN A 132 1.87 -12.16 3.10
CA ASN A 132 1.96 -13.09 4.22
C ASN A 132 2.54 -14.44 3.80
N ALA A 133 2.15 -14.95 2.63
CA ALA A 133 2.70 -16.20 2.10
C ALA A 133 4.20 -16.09 1.82
N ALA A 134 4.65 -14.98 1.22
CA ALA A 134 6.07 -14.72 0.98
C ALA A 134 6.87 -14.55 2.29
N VAL A 135 6.30 -13.85 3.28
CA VAL A 135 6.90 -13.73 4.63
C VAL A 135 7.07 -15.11 5.28
N ALA A 136 6.07 -15.99 5.17
CA ALA A 136 6.12 -17.35 5.69
C ALA A 136 7.17 -18.20 4.96
N ARG A 137 7.16 -18.21 3.63
CA ARG A 137 8.17 -18.91 2.79
C ARG A 137 9.60 -18.49 3.12
N CYS A 138 9.82 -17.19 3.30
CA CYS A 138 11.14 -16.63 3.59
C CYS A 138 11.55 -16.69 5.07
N GLY A 139 10.65 -17.11 5.98
CA GLY A 139 10.92 -17.14 7.42
C GLY A 139 11.19 -15.77 8.06
N LEU A 140 10.60 -14.70 7.52
CA LEU A 140 10.89 -13.33 7.96
C LEU A 140 10.22 -12.99 9.29
N LYS A 141 10.98 -13.00 10.38
CA LYS A 141 10.47 -12.78 11.75
C LYS A 141 10.02 -11.34 12.06
N ARG A 142 10.56 -10.35 11.36
CA ARG A 142 10.36 -8.92 11.64
C ARG A 142 9.45 -8.23 10.62
N ASN A 143 8.30 -8.85 10.32
CA ASN A 143 7.28 -8.23 9.48
C ASN A 143 6.66 -7.00 10.20
N PRO A 144 6.81 -5.77 9.66
CA PRO A 144 6.26 -4.56 10.27
C PRO A 144 4.76 -4.40 10.05
N PHE A 145 4.16 -5.15 9.12
CA PHE A 145 2.74 -5.08 8.83
C PHE A 145 1.91 -5.82 9.88
N HIS A 146 0.70 -5.31 10.10
CA HIS A 146 -0.32 -5.98 10.88
C HIS A 146 -0.77 -7.27 10.15
N PRO A 147 -0.92 -8.42 10.82
CA PRO A 147 -1.01 -9.72 10.14
C PRO A 147 -2.33 -10.03 9.44
N PHE A 148 -3.40 -9.26 9.68
CA PHE A 148 -4.72 -9.50 9.07
C PHE A 148 -5.47 -8.22 8.72
N SER A 149 -5.43 -7.19 9.56
CA SER A 149 -6.02 -5.88 9.24
C SER A 149 -5.34 -5.23 8.03
N SER A 150 -6.18 -4.70 7.13
CA SER A 150 -5.78 -3.88 5.98
C SER A 150 -6.85 -2.81 5.73
N PHE A 151 -6.49 -1.76 4.99
CA PHE A 151 -7.43 -0.79 4.45
C PHE A 151 -7.63 -1.05 2.96
N ASP A 152 -8.84 -1.44 2.60
CA ASP A 152 -9.22 -1.70 1.22
C ASP A 152 -9.75 -0.43 0.54
N THR A 153 -9.02 0.04 -0.46
CA THR A 153 -9.37 1.23 -1.22
C THR A 153 -10.53 1.00 -2.18
N ALA A 154 -10.85 -0.26 -2.56
CA ALA A 154 -12.06 -0.55 -3.33
C ALA A 154 -13.32 -0.27 -2.49
N SER A 155 -13.34 -0.73 -1.23
CA SER A 155 -14.41 -0.45 -0.28
C SER A 155 -14.51 1.05 0.07
N LEU A 156 -13.37 1.70 0.33
CA LEU A 156 -13.36 3.14 0.64
C LEU A 156 -13.84 3.98 -0.56
N ALA A 157 -13.41 3.65 -1.78
CA ALA A 157 -13.85 4.36 -2.97
C ALA A 157 -15.33 4.09 -3.29
N GLY A 158 -15.84 2.90 -2.96
CA GLY A 158 -17.26 2.61 -3.00
C GLY A 158 -18.07 3.55 -2.10
N LEU A 159 -17.57 3.81 -0.89
CA LEU A 159 -18.18 4.76 0.04
C LEU A 159 -18.08 6.22 -0.44
N VAL A 160 -16.90 6.65 -0.89
CA VAL A 160 -16.63 8.08 -1.16
C VAL A 160 -17.08 8.51 -2.55
N TYR A 161 -16.89 7.67 -3.56
CA TYR A 161 -17.08 8.00 -4.97
C TYR A 161 -18.08 7.07 -5.69
N GLY A 162 -18.58 6.03 -5.03
CA GLY A 162 -19.45 5.03 -5.66
C GLY A 162 -18.75 4.19 -6.72
N GLN A 163 -17.41 4.06 -6.65
CA GLN A 163 -16.59 3.33 -7.61
C GLN A 163 -15.72 2.29 -6.92
N THR A 164 -15.63 1.09 -7.50
CA THR A 164 -14.82 -0.01 -6.96
C THR A 164 -13.66 -0.41 -7.88
N VAL A 165 -13.59 0.11 -9.11
CA VAL A 165 -12.49 -0.14 -10.05
C VAL A 165 -11.48 0.98 -9.91
N LEU A 166 -10.21 0.68 -9.63
CA LEU A 166 -9.15 1.66 -9.36
C LEU A 166 -9.14 2.81 -10.37
N ALA A 167 -9.05 2.51 -11.67
CA ALA A 167 -9.04 3.51 -12.73
C ALA A 167 -10.29 4.41 -12.77
N ARG A 168 -11.46 3.92 -12.33
CA ARG A 168 -12.69 4.73 -12.23
C ARG A 168 -12.69 5.55 -10.96
N SER A 169 -12.23 4.99 -9.85
CA SER A 169 -12.09 5.66 -8.57
C SER A 169 -11.10 6.82 -8.64
N CYS A 170 -9.93 6.63 -9.27
CA CYS A 170 -8.96 7.69 -9.52
C CYS A 170 -9.58 8.83 -10.36
N ARG A 171 -10.22 8.51 -11.48
CA ARG A 171 -10.89 9.52 -12.32
C ARG A 171 -11.99 10.27 -11.57
N ALA A 172 -12.78 9.59 -10.75
CA ALA A 172 -13.82 10.22 -9.92
C ALA A 172 -13.21 11.16 -8.85
N ALA A 173 -12.00 10.86 -8.39
CA ALA A 173 -11.23 11.71 -7.48
C ALA A 173 -10.46 12.84 -8.18
N GLY A 174 -10.54 12.95 -9.52
CA GLY A 174 -9.77 13.92 -10.30
C GLY A 174 -8.29 13.55 -10.49
N ILE A 175 -7.93 12.30 -10.24
CA ILE A 175 -6.57 11.76 -10.43
C ILE A 175 -6.46 11.21 -11.85
N GLU A 176 -5.44 11.63 -12.59
CA GLU A 176 -5.15 11.09 -13.92
C GLU A 176 -4.74 9.62 -13.83
N PHE A 177 -5.37 8.80 -14.67
CA PHE A 177 -5.11 7.37 -14.75
C PHE A 177 -4.90 6.97 -16.21
N ASP A 178 -3.71 6.46 -16.50
CA ASP A 178 -3.30 5.94 -17.79
C ASP A 178 -3.40 4.42 -17.78
N ASN A 179 -4.35 3.88 -18.56
CA ASN A 179 -4.54 2.43 -18.65
C ASN A 179 -3.36 1.71 -19.30
N SER A 180 -2.50 2.42 -20.05
CA SER A 180 -1.31 1.79 -20.66
C SER A 180 -0.16 1.58 -19.69
N SER A 181 -0.18 2.31 -18.56
CA SER A 181 0.75 2.17 -17.44
C SER A 181 0.20 1.28 -16.31
N ALA A 182 -1.06 0.85 -16.41
CA ALA A 182 -1.68 -0.08 -15.46
C ALA A 182 -1.01 -1.46 -15.51
N HIS A 183 -1.12 -2.23 -14.42
CA HIS A 183 -0.47 -3.54 -14.27
C HIS A 183 1.06 -3.46 -14.17
N SER A 184 1.54 -2.30 -13.75
CA SER A 184 2.83 -2.14 -13.09
C SER A 184 2.57 -1.88 -11.62
N ALA A 185 3.12 -2.74 -10.74
CA ALA A 185 2.95 -2.59 -9.29
C ALA A 185 3.31 -1.18 -8.83
N ARG A 186 4.35 -0.58 -9.41
CA ARG A 186 4.75 0.79 -9.09
C ARG A 186 3.65 1.80 -9.39
N TYR A 187 3.13 1.78 -10.62
CA TYR A 187 2.12 2.74 -11.07
C TYR A 187 0.83 2.59 -10.26
N ASP A 188 0.37 1.36 -10.09
CA ASP A 188 -0.88 1.08 -9.36
C ASP A 188 -0.73 1.42 -7.87
N THR A 189 0.44 1.21 -7.25
CA THR A 189 0.71 1.67 -5.88
C THR A 189 0.70 3.20 -5.77
N GLU A 190 1.34 3.92 -6.70
CA GLU A 190 1.40 5.39 -6.70
C GLU A 190 -0.02 5.98 -6.87
N ARG A 191 -0.83 5.47 -7.81
CA ARG A 191 -2.23 5.88 -8.00
C ARG A 191 -3.12 5.52 -6.81
N THR A 192 -2.94 4.34 -6.23
CA THR A 192 -3.67 3.91 -5.02
C THR A 192 -3.33 4.79 -3.82
N ALA A 193 -2.08 5.22 -3.68
CA ALA A 193 -1.65 6.13 -2.62
C ALA A 193 -2.30 7.51 -2.77
N GLU A 194 -2.31 8.08 -3.97
CA GLU A 194 -3.00 9.33 -4.25
C GLU A 194 -4.51 9.22 -3.97
N LEU A 195 -5.14 8.12 -4.41
CA LEU A 195 -6.57 7.87 -4.17
C LEU A 195 -6.87 7.75 -2.67
N PHE A 196 -6.07 6.99 -1.92
CA PHE A 196 -6.24 6.84 -0.48
C PHE A 196 -6.10 8.19 0.23
N CYS A 197 -5.05 8.95 -0.05
CA CYS A 197 -4.85 10.29 0.49
C CYS A 197 -6.02 11.22 0.16
N ALA A 198 -6.49 11.24 -1.09
CA ALA A 198 -7.62 12.07 -1.51
C ALA A 198 -8.91 11.74 -0.73
N MET A 199 -9.22 10.45 -0.52
CA MET A 199 -10.40 10.04 0.25
C MET A 199 -10.29 10.42 1.73
N ILE A 200 -9.13 10.21 2.35
CA ILE A 200 -8.90 10.56 3.76
C ILE A 200 -8.96 12.07 3.96
N ASN A 201 -8.35 12.85 3.07
CA ASN A 201 -8.34 14.32 3.12
C ASN A 201 -9.75 14.87 2.87
N ARG A 202 -10.49 14.32 1.91
CA ARG A 202 -11.89 14.69 1.68
C ARG A 202 -12.76 14.50 2.93
N TYR A 203 -12.59 13.39 3.65
CA TYR A 203 -13.31 13.17 4.91
C TYR A 203 -12.94 14.21 5.98
N LYS A 204 -11.66 14.60 6.07
CA LYS A 204 -11.21 15.69 6.95
C LYS A 204 -11.85 17.02 6.56
N ASP A 205 -11.82 17.38 5.28
CA ASP A 205 -12.30 18.67 4.78
C ASP A 205 -13.82 18.85 4.96
N LEU A 206 -14.57 17.74 4.95
CA LEU A 206 -15.99 17.71 5.30
C LEU A 206 -16.25 17.78 6.82
N GLY A 207 -15.20 17.90 7.64
CA GLY A 207 -15.28 17.96 9.11
C GLY A 207 -15.48 16.61 9.80
N GLY A 208 -15.43 15.50 9.05
CA GLY A 208 -15.75 14.17 9.58
C GLY A 208 -14.74 13.68 10.62
N TRP A 209 -13.44 14.00 10.46
CA TRP A 209 -12.44 13.57 11.44
C TRP A 209 -12.58 14.33 12.76
N ALA A 210 -12.75 15.65 12.71
CA ALA A 210 -13.00 16.46 13.90
C ALA A 210 -14.29 16.02 14.62
N LEU A 211 -15.36 15.71 13.87
CA LEU A 211 -16.59 15.14 14.44
C LEU A 211 -16.31 13.83 15.20
N ALA A 212 -15.59 12.90 14.58
CA ALA A 212 -15.24 11.62 15.22
C ALA A 212 -14.37 11.80 16.47
N GLN A 213 -13.46 12.78 16.49
CA GLN A 213 -12.65 13.08 17.68
C GLN A 213 -13.51 13.58 18.85
N ARG A 214 -14.49 14.46 18.59
CA ARG A 214 -15.43 14.92 19.62
C ARG A 214 -16.31 13.79 20.16
N GLU A 215 -16.83 12.94 19.28
CA GLU A 215 -17.66 11.78 19.68
C GLU A 215 -16.88 10.78 20.54
N GLN A 216 -15.57 10.67 20.33
CA GLN A 216 -14.67 9.81 21.10
C GLN A 216 -14.12 10.49 22.37
N GLY A 217 -14.47 11.75 22.62
CA GLY A 217 -13.97 12.53 23.76
C GLY A 217 -12.46 12.82 23.70
N ILE A 218 -11.89 12.87 22.49
CA ILE A 218 -10.45 13.11 22.28
C ILE A 218 -10.15 14.62 22.16
N GLU A 219 -11.09 15.42 21.67
CA GLU A 219 -11.04 16.88 21.83
C GLU A 219 -11.71 17.27 23.16
N GLU A 220 -10.99 17.96 24.05
CA GLU A 220 -11.64 18.73 25.12
C GLU A 220 -12.52 19.79 24.45
N GLN A 221 -13.79 19.88 24.87
CA GLN A 221 -14.65 20.98 24.43
C GLN A 221 -14.00 22.31 24.82
N PRO A 222 -13.99 23.32 23.93
CA PRO A 222 -13.54 24.66 24.30
C PRO A 222 -14.36 25.25 25.45
#